data_AF-A0A920NSC7-F1
#
_entry.id   AF-A0A920NSC7-F1
#
_cell.length_a   1.000
_cell.length_b   1.000
_cell.length_c   1.000
_cell.angle_alpha   90.00
_cell.angle_beta   90.00
_cell.angle_gamma   90.00
#
_symmetry.space_group_name_H-M   'P 1'
#
loop_
_entity.id
_entity.type
_entity.pdbx_description
1 polymer ?
#
loop_
_entity_poly.entity_id
_entity_poly.type
_entity_poly.pdbx_seq_one_letter_code
_entity_poly.pdbx_strand_id
1 'polypeptide(L)'
;MRYHHSFDNKIALDMATKTLKKMRLGGIYDHIGFGFHRYSTDRHWLVPHFEKMLYDQAMIAMAYTKHIILLERIYSRKQLMKYSLMFFVI
;
A
#
# COMPACT_ATOMS: atom_id res chain seq x y z
N MET A 1 4.92 -7.80 6.24
CA MET A 1 4.29 -7.32 7.49
C MET A 1 4.18 -8.38 8.59
N ARG A 2 3.62 -9.58 8.34
CA ARG A 2 3.61 -10.67 9.36
C ARG A 2 5.02 -11.01 9.86
N TYR A 3 5.98 -11.07 8.95
CA TYR A 3 7.39 -11.32 9.30
C TYR A 3 7.97 -10.28 10.26
N HIS A 4 7.74 -8.98 10.03
CA HIS A 4 8.14 -7.94 10.97
C HIS A 4 7.45 -8.11 12.33
N HIS A 5 6.16 -8.42 12.37
CA HIS A 5 5.44 -8.65 13.62
C HIS A 5 5.98 -9.86 14.41
N SER A 6 6.41 -10.93 13.73
CA SER A 6 6.92 -12.14 14.37
C SER A 6 8.39 -12.05 14.80
N PHE A 7 9.21 -11.24 14.12
CA PHE A 7 10.67 -11.23 14.30
C PHE A 7 11.25 -9.83 14.57
N ASP A 8 10.40 -8.84 14.82
CA ASP A 8 10.75 -7.40 14.95
C ASP A 8 11.65 -6.87 13.82
N ASN A 9 11.56 -7.48 12.62
CA ASN A 9 12.47 -7.15 11.53
C ASN A 9 12.05 -5.84 10.85
N LYS A 10 12.72 -4.74 11.20
CA LYS A 10 12.42 -3.40 10.67
C LYS A 10 12.64 -3.28 9.16
N ILE A 11 13.57 -4.03 8.59
CA ILE A 11 13.83 -4.04 7.14
C ILE A 11 12.61 -4.57 6.39
N ALA A 12 11.99 -5.64 6.87
CA ALA A 12 10.78 -6.19 6.25
C ALA A 12 9.59 -5.22 6.29
N LEU A 13 9.51 -4.37 7.31
CA LEU A 13 8.52 -3.30 7.37
C LEU A 13 8.82 -2.19 6.37
N ASP A 14 10.08 -1.75 6.29
CA ASP A 14 10.49 -0.70 5.36
C ASP A 14 10.27 -1.12 3.90
N MET A 15 10.63 -2.36 3.54
CA MET A 15 10.34 -2.92 2.22
C MET A 15 8.85 -2.87 1.89
N ALA A 16 7.99 -3.36 2.79
CA ALA A 16 6.54 -3.33 2.58
C ALA A 16 6.01 -1.89 2.45
N THR A 17 6.52 -0.98 3.29
CA THR A 17 6.13 0.44 3.28
C THR A 17 6.49 1.10 1.95
N LYS A 18 7.71 0.87 1.45
CA LYS A 18 8.18 1.40 0.16
C LYS A 18 7.34 0.86 -0.99
N THR A 19 7.04 -0.44 -1.01
CA THR A 19 6.21 -1.06 -2.04
C THR A 19 4.80 -0.46 -2.07
N LEU A 20 4.10 -0.42 -0.93
CA LEU A 20 2.75 0.15 -0.85
C LEU A 20 2.75 1.63 -1.29
N LYS A 21 3.74 2.41 -0.85
CA LYS A 21 3.91 3.80 -1.29
C LYS A 21 4.07 3.92 -2.81
N LYS A 22 4.91 3.08 -3.42
CA LYS A 22 5.14 3.10 -4.87
C LYS A 22 3.93 2.63 -5.66
N MET A 23 3.16 1.66 -5.15
CA MET A 23 1.89 1.26 -5.77
C MET A 23 0.88 2.41 -5.77
N ARG A 24 0.69 3.11 -4.64
CA ARG A 24 -0.28 4.22 -4.54
C ARG A 24 0.09 5.43 -5.41
N LEU A 25 1.39 5.68 -5.59
CA LEU A 25 1.92 6.81 -6.36
C LEU A 25 2.20 6.46 -7.84
N GLY A 26 2.08 5.19 -8.22
CA GLY A 26 2.35 4.71 -9.59
C GLY A 26 1.10 4.68 -10.46
N GLY A 27 1.26 4.20 -11.70
CA GLY A 27 0.17 4.06 -12.68
C GLY A 27 -0.75 2.86 -12.43
N ILE A 28 -0.38 1.95 -11.52
CA ILE A 28 -1.25 0.84 -11.10
C ILE A 28 -2.43 1.29 -10.24
N TYR A 29 -2.35 2.47 -9.63
CA TYR A 29 -3.48 3.10 -8.97
C TYR A 29 -4.18 4.06 -9.92
N ASP A 30 -5.49 3.94 -10.03
CA ASP A 30 -6.31 4.85 -10.81
C ASP A 30 -6.54 6.14 -10.03
N HIS A 31 -5.82 7.21 -10.38
CA HIS A 31 -5.92 8.51 -9.70
C HIS A 31 -7.22 9.27 -10.01
N ILE A 32 -7.96 8.85 -11.04
CA ILE A 32 -9.21 9.50 -11.47
C ILE A 32 -10.41 8.73 -10.97
N GLY A 33 -10.48 7.44 -11.28
CA GLY A 33 -11.59 6.54 -10.93
C GLY A 33 -11.41 5.79 -9.61
N PHE A 34 -10.28 5.97 -8.92
CA PHE A 34 -9.90 5.31 -7.67
C PHE A 34 -9.75 3.78 -7.76
N GLY A 35 -9.04 3.21 -6.80
CA GLY A 35 -8.75 1.78 -6.75
C GLY A 35 -7.57 1.34 -7.62
N PHE A 36 -7.19 0.06 -7.48
CA PHE A 36 -6.04 -0.52 -8.15
C PHE A 36 -6.44 -1.35 -9.36
N HIS A 37 -5.63 -1.24 -10.40
CA HIS A 37 -5.68 -2.12 -11.56
C HIS A 37 -5.09 -3.50 -11.23
N ARG A 38 -5.56 -4.52 -11.95
CA ARG A 38 -5.20 -5.92 -11.69
C ARG A 38 -3.70 -6.19 -11.83
N TYR A 39 -3.09 -5.66 -12.89
CA TYR A 39 -1.65 -5.75 -13.14
C TYR A 39 -1.22 -4.62 -14.08
N SER A 40 0.08 -4.43 -14.22
CA SER A 40 0.66 -3.57 -15.24
C SER A 40 1.41 -4.41 -16.28
N THR A 41 1.40 -3.94 -17.52
CA THR A 41 2.11 -4.58 -18.63
C THR A 41 3.61 -4.31 -18.61
N ASP A 42 4.07 -3.31 -17.84
CA ASP A 42 5.48 -2.94 -17.75
C ASP A 42 6.04 -3.08 -16.33
N ARG A 43 7.37 -3.20 -16.26
CA ARG A 43 8.10 -3.40 -14.99
C ARG A 43 8.04 -2.18 -14.05
N HIS A 44 7.80 -0.99 -14.58
CA HIS A 44 7.74 0.26 -13.81
C HIS A 44 6.31 0.58 -13.33
N TRP A 45 5.32 -0.25 -13.67
CA TRP A 45 3.92 -0.08 -13.31
C TRP A 45 3.28 1.21 -13.85
N LEU A 46 3.68 1.62 -15.06
CA LEU A 46 3.23 2.86 -15.70
C LEU A 46 1.94 2.65 -16.50
N VAL A 47 1.83 1.52 -17.21
CA VAL A 47 0.72 1.18 -18.09
C VAL A 47 -0.07 0.05 -17.44
N PRO A 48 -1.22 0.34 -16.81
CA PRO A 48 -2.05 -0.70 -16.22
C PRO A 48 -2.90 -1.43 -17.26
N HIS A 49 -3.29 -2.66 -16.92
CA HIS A 49 -4.46 -3.28 -17.51
C HIS A 49 -5.70 -2.68 -16.84
N PHE A 50 -6.56 -2.00 -17.60
CA PHE A 50 -7.66 -1.19 -17.06
C PHE A 50 -8.75 -1.97 -16.32
N GLU A 51 -8.67 -3.29 -16.29
CA GLU A 51 -9.52 -4.16 -15.49
C GLU A 51 -9.25 -3.98 -13.98
N LYS A 52 -10.34 -3.94 -13.21
CA LYS A 52 -10.33 -3.94 -11.74
C LYS A 52 -11.14 -5.12 -11.22
N MET A 53 -10.62 -5.84 -10.24
CA MET A 53 -11.30 -6.98 -9.65
C MET A 53 -11.49 -6.81 -8.14
N LEU A 54 -12.65 -7.23 -7.65
CA LEU A 54 -13.04 -7.03 -6.25
C LEU A 54 -12.10 -7.74 -5.26
N TYR A 55 -11.64 -8.94 -5.58
CA TYR A 55 -10.75 -9.69 -4.70
C TYR A 55 -9.38 -9.02 -4.56
N ASP A 56 -8.84 -8.46 -5.65
CA ASP A 56 -7.58 -7.70 -5.62
C ASP A 56 -7.74 -6.46 -4.73
N GLN A 57 -8.84 -5.73 -4.90
CA GLN A 57 -9.18 -4.57 -4.07
C GLN A 57 -9.30 -4.95 -2.59
N ALA A 58 -9.97 -6.06 -2.26
CA ALA A 58 -10.09 -6.54 -0.89
C ALA A 58 -8.73 -6.91 -0.28
N MET A 59 -7.87 -7.61 -1.04
CA MET A 59 -6.53 -7.98 -0.58
C MET A 59 -5.64 -6.76 -0.37
N ILE A 60 -5.71 -5.77 -1.26
CA ILE A 60 -4.96 -4.52 -1.14
C ILE A 60 -5.47 -3.72 0.06
N ALA A 61 -6.78 -3.57 0.24
CA ALA A 61 -7.35 -2.91 1.41
C ALA A 61 -6.85 -3.56 2.72
N MET A 62 -6.84 -4.90 2.80
CA MET A 62 -6.29 -5.60 3.96
C MET A 62 -4.80 -5.32 4.19
N ALA A 63 -3.99 -5.27 3.12
CA ALA A 63 -2.57 -4.96 3.22
C ALA A 63 -2.35 -3.55 3.78
N TYR A 64 -3.05 -2.56 3.25
CA TYR A 64 -2.94 -1.17 3.69
C TYR A 64 -3.45 -0.97 5.12
N THR A 65 -4.60 -1.54 5.48
CA THR A 65 -5.12 -1.47 6.86
C THR A 65 -4.13 -2.08 7.85
N LYS A 66 -3.54 -3.23 7.51
CA LYS A 66 -2.54 -3.87 8.36
C LYS A 66 -1.26 -3.04 8.51
N HIS A 67 -0.89 -2.29 7.48
CA HIS A 67 0.24 -1.36 7.53
C HIS A 67 -0.03 -0.22 8.50
N ILE A 68 -1.21 0.40 8.42
CA ILE A 68 -1.60 1.52 9.29
C ILE A 68 -1.61 1.11 10.75
N ILE A 69 -2.28 0.00 11.09
CA ILE A 69 -2.35 -0.52 12.47
C ILE A 69 -0.94 -0.70 13.05
N LEU A 70 0.00 -1.17 12.22
CA LEU A 70 1.35 -1.41 12.66
C LEU A 70 2.16 -0.10 12.79
N LEU A 71 1.95 0.87 11.90
CA LEU A 71 2.54 2.21 12.05
C LEU A 71 2.05 2.89 13.32
N GLU A 72 0.76 2.75 13.67
CA GLU A 72 0.17 3.34 14.87
C GLU A 72 0.82 2.83 16.15
N ARG A 73 1.26 1.57 16.15
CA ARG A 73 1.96 0.94 17.27
C ARG A 73 3.41 1.42 17.41
N ILE A 74 4.06 1.81 16.32
CA ILE A 74 5.50 2.09 16.28
C ILE A 74 5.79 3.60 16.34
N TYR A 75 4.96 4.40 15.69
CA TYR A 75 5.24 5.82 15.45
C TYR A 75 4.36 6.74 16.30
N SER A 76 4.92 7.89 16.66
CA SER A 76 4.18 8.95 17.33
C SER A 76 3.19 9.64 16.39
N ARG A 77 2.09 10.20 16.92
CA ARG A 77 0.98 10.85 16.18
C ARG A 77 1.45 11.84 15.10
N LYS A 78 2.49 12.65 15.38
CA LYS A 78 3.06 13.59 14.40
C LYS A 78 3.66 12.90 13.18
N GLN A 79 4.32 11.75 13.37
CA GLN A 79 4.89 10.97 12.28
C GLN A 79 3.78 10.28 11.48
N LEU A 80 2.76 9.76 12.16
CA LEU A 80 1.60 9.08 11.55
C LEU A 80 0.84 9.96 10.57
N MET A 81 0.69 11.26 10.85
CA MET A 81 0.01 12.18 9.92
C MET A 81 0.65 12.23 8.53
N LYS A 82 1.98 12.03 8.43
CA LYS A 82 2.66 11.94 7.12
C LYS A 82 2.26 10.70 6.32
N TYR A 83 1.86 9.62 6.99
CA TYR A 83 1.48 8.36 6.36
C TYR A 83 -0.04 8.26 6.16
N SER A 84 -0.85 8.84 7.06
CA SER A 84 -2.31 8.80 7.03
C SER A 84 -2.91 9.45 5.78
N LEU A 85 -2.32 10.56 5.31
CA LEU A 85 -2.78 11.24 4.08
C LEU A 85 -2.64 10.36 2.82
N MET A 86 -1.77 9.34 2.87
CA MET A 86 -1.50 8.44 1.74
C MET A 86 -2.55 7.34 1.59
N PHE A 87 -3.45 7.18 2.57
CA PHE A 87 -4.34 6.03 2.70
C PHE A 87 -5.83 6.38 2.80
N PHE A 88 -6.19 7.66 2.79
CA PHE A 88 -7.57 8.11 2.99
C PHE A 88 -8.53 7.80 1.84
N VAL A 89 -8.02 7.30 0.70
CA VAL A 89 -8.82 6.87 -0.45
C VAL A 89 -8.15 5.64 -1.06
N ILE A 90 -8.39 4.47 -0.46
CA ILE A 90 -8.25 3.18 -1.16
C ILE A 90 -9.49 3.02 -2.03
#